data_AF-A0A2W1AZ79-F1
#
_entry.id   AF-A0A2W1AZ79-F1
#
_cell.length_a   1.000
_cell.length_b   1.000
_cell.length_c   1.000
_cell.angle_alpha   90.00
_cell.angle_beta   90.00
_cell.angle_gamma   90.00
#
_symmetry.space_group_name_H-M   'P 1'
#
loop_
_entity.id
_entity.type
_entity.pdbx_description
1 polymer ?
#
loop_
_entity_poly.entity_id
_entity_poly.type
_entity_poly.pdbx_seq_one_letter_code
_entity_poly.pdbx_strand_id
1 'polypeptide(L)' 'MEAPDGTPLLQLGIVPRLTDTPGWVRRRAPNPGEHNNEAFGELLGVSAEERAQLREADAI' A
#
# COMPACT_ATOMS: atom_id res chain seq x y z
N MET A 1 9.86 10.09 -7.34
CA MET A 1 9.21 8.83 -6.93
C MET A 1 9.99 7.70 -7.56
N GLU A 2 9.97 6.50 -6.98
CA GLU A 2 10.63 5.33 -7.55
C GLU A 2 9.59 4.26 -7.86
N ALA A 3 9.80 3.52 -8.95
CA ALA A 3 9.07 2.30 -9.25
C ALA A 3 9.46 1.20 -8.22
N PRO A 4 8.72 0.07 -8.17
CA PRO A 4 9.06 -1.02 -7.26
C PRO A 4 10.48 -1.57 -7.41
N ASP A 5 11.10 -1.42 -8.58
CA ASP A 5 12.48 -1.83 -8.88
C ASP A 5 13.54 -0.74 -8.59
N GLY A 6 13.12 0.41 -8.04
CA GLY A 6 14.00 1.55 -7.73
C GLY A 6 14.17 2.56 -8.87
N THR A 7 13.58 2.32 -10.05
CA THR A 7 13.71 3.24 -11.19
C THR A 7 13.02 4.59 -10.90
N PRO A 8 13.67 5.75 -11.11
CA PRO A 8 13.02 7.04 -10.94
C PRO A 8 11.83 7.24 -11.89
N LEU A 9 10.72 7.73 -11.34
CA LEU A 9 9.47 8.00 -12.04
C LEU A 9 9.06 9.47 -11.96
N LEU A 10 8.58 9.98 -13.10
CA LEU A 10 7.88 11.25 -13.20
C LEU A 10 6.39 11.04 -12.93
N GLN A 11 5.84 11.80 -11.98
CA GLN A 11 4.41 11.80 -11.66
C GLN A 11 3.90 13.24 -11.65
N LEU A 12 2.64 13.42 -12.05
CA LEU A 12 1.93 14.68 -11.87
C LEU A 12 1.91 15.07 -10.37
N GLY A 13 2.21 16.34 -10.12
CA GLY A 13 2.15 16.92 -8.79
C GLY A 13 0.71 17.00 -8.26
N ILE A 14 0.58 17.16 -6.95
CA ILE A 14 -0.73 17.27 -6.29
C ILE A 14 -1.26 18.69 -6.48
N VAL A 15 -2.48 18.79 -7.03
CA VAL A 15 -3.18 20.07 -7.29
C VAL A 15 -4.65 19.99 -6.89
N PRO A 16 -5.27 21.10 -6.41
CA PRO A 16 -4.65 22.40 -6.12
C PRO A 16 -3.74 22.35 -4.87
N ARG A 17 -2.83 23.32 -4.74
CA ARG A 17 -1.99 23.45 -3.55
C ARG A 17 -2.74 24.18 -2.45
N LEU A 18 -3.11 23.45 -1.40
CA LEU A 18 -3.68 24.04 -0.19
C LEU A 18 -2.57 24.78 0.59
N THR A 19 -2.89 25.95 1.15
CA THR A 19 -1.91 26.76 1.91
C THR A 19 -1.55 26.12 3.24
N ASP A 20 -2.56 25.62 3.97
CA ASP A 20 -2.39 25.17 5.34
C ASP A 20 -2.07 23.66 5.40
N THR A 21 -2.67 22.89 4.48
CA THR A 21 -2.52 21.43 4.41
C THR A 21 -2.15 20.98 2.99
N PRO A 22 -1.00 21.39 2.43
CA PRO A 22 -0.59 20.95 1.10
C PRO A 22 -0.54 19.42 1.04
N GLY A 23 -0.97 18.84 -0.08
CA GLY A 23 -0.87 17.40 -0.31
C GLY A 23 0.58 16.98 -0.60
N TRP A 24 0.92 15.74 -0.24
CA TRP A 24 2.25 15.18 -0.45
C TRP A 24 2.17 13.78 -1.04
N VAL A 25 3.09 13.47 -1.95
CA VAL A 25 3.33 12.12 -2.43
C VAL A 25 4.21 11.40 -1.40
N ARG A 26 3.60 10.58 -0.54
CA ARG A 26 4.27 10.01 0.64
C ARG A 26 5.11 8.76 0.35
N ARG A 27 4.66 7.93 -0.60
CA ARG A 27 5.27 6.63 -0.91
C ARG A 27 4.95 6.24 -2.35
N ARG A 28 5.70 5.27 -2.88
CA ARG A 28 5.38 4.62 -4.16
C ARG A 28 4.06 3.84 -4.07
N ALA A 29 3.50 3.50 -5.22
CA ALA A 29 2.42 2.52 -5.30
C ALA A 29 2.88 1.18 -4.68
N PRO A 30 2.04 0.52 -3.87
CA PRO A 30 2.38 -0.78 -3.29
C PRO A 30 2.37 -1.89 -4.35
N ASN A 31 3.10 -2.96 -4.06
CA ASN A 31 2.91 -4.22 -4.80
C ASN A 31 1.57 -4.87 -4.42
N PRO A 32 0.97 -5.71 -5.29
CA PRO A 32 -0.16 -6.55 -4.90
C PRO A 32 0.15 -7.32 -3.61
N GLY A 33 -0.75 -7.23 -2.63
CA GLY A 33 -0.62 -7.90 -1.33
C GLY A 33 0.40 -7.30 -0.35
N GLU A 34 1.09 -6.19 -0.67
CA GLU A 34 2.15 -5.61 0.17
C GLU A 34 1.69 -5.31 1.61
N HIS A 35 0.41 -4.96 1.80
CA HIS A 35 -0.16 -4.60 3.11
C HIS A 35 -1.16 -5.63 3.66
N ASN A 36 -1.25 -6.84 3.09
CA ASN A 36 -2.21 -7.85 3.55
C ASN A 36 -2.00 -8.21 5.03
N ASN A 37 -0.77 -8.30 5.50
CA ASN A 37 -0.49 -8.62 6.91
C ASN A 37 -0.97 -7.51 7.86
N GLU A 38 -0.75 -6.25 7.51
CA GLU A 38 -1.22 -5.09 8.28
C GLU A 38 -2.75 -5.05 8.27
N ALA A 39 -3.36 -5.11 7.10
CA ALA A 39 -4.81 -5.02 6.94
C ALA A 39 -5.55 -6.18 7.62
N PHE A 40 -5.23 -7.42 7.26
CA PHE A 40 -5.92 -8.58 7.83
C PHE A 40 -5.50 -8.87 9.26
N GLY A 41 -4.22 -8.69 9.59
CA GLY A 41 -3.71 -9.01 10.92
C GLY A 41 -3.89 -7.93 11.96
N GLU A 42 -3.34 -6.75 11.71
CA GLU A 42 -3.29 -5.68 12.72
C GLU A 42 -4.63 -4.94 12.81
N LEU A 43 -5.26 -4.66 11.66
CA LEU A 43 -6.51 -3.88 11.63
C LEU A 43 -7.76 -4.75 11.82
N LEU A 44 -7.79 -5.94 11.22
CA LEU A 44 -8.96 -6.83 11.25
C LEU A 44 -8.85 -8.00 12.24
N GLY A 45 -7.67 -8.23 12.83
CA GLY A 45 -7.48 -9.27 13.85
C GLY A 45 -7.54 -10.70 13.32
N VAL A 46 -7.45 -10.92 12.01
CA VAL A 46 -7.40 -12.25 11.39
C VAL A 46 -6.10 -12.94 11.80
N SER A 47 -6.18 -14.16 12.34
CA SER A 47 -5.02 -14.91 12.82
C SER A 47 -4.02 -15.27 11.72
N ALA A 48 -2.81 -15.66 12.11
CA ALA A 48 -1.82 -16.11 11.14
C ALA A 48 -2.28 -17.38 10.39
N GLU A 49 -2.96 -18.27 11.10
CA GLU A 49 -3.52 -19.52 10.58
C GLU A 49 -4.63 -19.25 9.56
N GLU A 50 -5.59 -18.38 9.88
CA GLU A 50 -6.65 -17.99 8.94
C GLU A 50 -6.08 -17.29 7.70
N ARG A 51 -5.08 -16.41 7.87
CA ARG A 51 -4.40 -15.77 6.72
C ARG A 51 -3.68 -16.79 5.84
N ALA A 52 -3.12 -17.85 6.41
CA ALA A 52 -2.49 -18.91 5.62
C ALA A 52 -3.53 -19.67 4.78
N GLN A 53 -4.71 -19.96 5.35
CA GLN A 53 -5.81 -20.59 4.62
C GLN A 53 -6.34 -19.70 3.49
N LEU A 54 -6.46 -18.39 3.71
CA LEU A 54 -6.88 -17.45 2.68
C LEU A 54 -5.90 -17.38 1.51
N ARG A 55 -4.59 -17.45 1.78
CA ARG A 55 -3.55 -17.52 0.73
C ARG A 55 -3.61 -18.82 -0.04
N GLU A 56 -3.83 -19.95 0.65
CA GLU A 56 -3.96 -21.26 0.00
C GLU A 56 -5.21 -21.33 -0.89
N ALA A 57 -6.29 -20.65 -0.49
CA ALA A 57 -7.51 -20.54 -1.26
C ALA A 57 -7.50 -19.48 -2.39
N ASP A 58 -6.36 -18.79 -2.62
CA ASP A 58 -6.21 -17.69 -3.58
C ASP A 58 -7.21 -16.53 -3.34
N ALA A 59 -7.60 -16.33 -2.08
CA ALA A 59 -8.52 -15.26 -1.68
C ALA A 59 -7.79 -13.95 -1.32
N ILE A 60 -6.47 -13.99 -1.05
CA ILE A 60 -5.61 -12.85 -0.71
C ILE A 60 -4.18 -12.99 -1.22
#